data_AF-A0A9E0QKK9-F1
#
_entry.id   AF-A0A9E0QKK9-F1
#
_cell.length_a   1.000
_cell.length_b   1.000
_cell.length_c   1.000
_cell.angle_alpha   90.00
_cell.angle_beta   90.00
_cell.angle_gamma   90.00
#
_symmetry.space_group_name_H-M   'P 1'
#
loop_
_entity.id
_entity.type
_entity.pdbx_description
1 polymer ?
#
loop_
_entity_poly.entity_id
_entity_poly.type
_entity_poly.pdbx_seq_one_letter_code
_entity_poly.pdbx_strand_id
1 'polypeptide(L)'
;MQPTIGVSNWGGTLFNGQMLGAYSQKPFFITWQWRAAEVLRLRLSANASVAGPFDAVLAASKSPLGWQMDLTDLRLPAGQSVFLGPGTAIPAWKSPSLVIARSSDGYWTQAEGSLLTAGGMLRLNLQGQVQEINLPSSTLNWTIKDGNLVGDLRQREGNMALATLTLTHDNRIQWQIRDRLLRLKPTYSSTNSPDLIVLTVAEPL
;
A
#
# COMPACT_ATOMS: atom_id res chain seq x y z
N MET A 1 9.80 -17.37 10.09
CA MET A 1 8.56 -17.70 10.83
C MET A 1 7.42 -17.03 10.10
N GLN A 2 6.41 -17.77 9.65
CA GLN A 2 5.21 -17.16 9.06
C GLN A 2 4.48 -16.37 10.15
N PRO A 3 3.96 -15.16 9.85
CA PRO A 3 3.13 -14.46 10.80
C PRO A 3 1.81 -15.22 10.99
N THR A 4 1.60 -15.76 12.18
CA THR A 4 0.33 -16.41 12.53
C THR A 4 -0.60 -15.35 13.13
N ILE A 5 -1.77 -15.17 12.52
CA ILE A 5 -2.86 -14.39 13.11
C ILE A 5 -3.63 -15.32 14.04
N GLY A 6 -3.61 -15.01 15.34
CA GLY A 6 -4.46 -15.66 16.33
C GLY A 6 -5.66 -14.76 16.67
N VAL A 7 -6.87 -15.31 16.68
CA VAL A 7 -8.06 -14.62 17.21
C VAL A 7 -8.30 -15.12 18.62
N SER A 8 -8.33 -14.22 19.60
CA SER A 8 -8.53 -14.59 21.01
C SER A 8 -9.91 -14.21 21.53
N ASN A 9 -10.53 -13.17 20.97
CA ASN A 9 -11.88 -12.77 21.32
C ASN A 9 -12.61 -12.14 20.13
N TRP A 10 -13.90 -12.41 20.02
CA TRP A 10 -14.78 -11.87 19.00
C TRP A 10 -16.11 -11.48 19.62
N GLY A 11 -16.64 -10.31 19.27
CA GLY A 11 -17.92 -9.84 19.77
C GLY A 11 -18.67 -9.01 18.73
N GLY A 12 -20.01 -9.06 18.82
CA GLY A 12 -20.91 -8.32 17.94
C GLY A 12 -21.55 -9.18 16.86
N THR A 13 -21.72 -8.60 15.68
CA THR A 13 -22.41 -9.17 14.52
C THR A 13 -21.56 -9.00 13.26
N LEU A 14 -22.01 -9.56 12.13
CA LEU A 14 -21.40 -9.31 10.83
C LEU A 14 -21.42 -7.82 10.45
N PHE A 15 -22.45 -7.07 10.88
CA PHE A 15 -22.61 -5.65 10.52
C PHE A 15 -21.91 -4.70 11.47
N ASN A 16 -21.78 -5.05 12.74
CA ASN A 16 -21.08 -4.24 13.72
C ASN A 16 -20.45 -5.18 14.73
N GLY A 17 -19.13 -5.12 14.85
CA GLY A 17 -18.42 -5.98 15.77
C GLY A 17 -16.99 -5.53 16.02
N GLN A 18 -16.35 -6.31 16.88
CA GLN A 18 -14.99 -6.11 17.31
C GLN A 18 -14.28 -7.45 17.46
N MET A 19 -12.98 -7.44 17.26
CA MET A 19 -12.13 -8.60 17.38
C MET A 19 -10.83 -8.22 18.08
N LEU A 20 -10.42 -9.04 19.04
CA LEU A 20 -9.10 -8.98 19.65
C LEU A 20 -8.32 -10.21 19.21
N GLY A 21 -7.07 -9.97 18.80
CA GLY A 21 -6.19 -11.02 18.31
C GLY A 21 -4.73 -10.71 18.60
N ALA A 22 -3.86 -11.55 18.07
CA ALA A 22 -2.42 -11.37 18.11
C ALA A 22 -1.81 -11.59 16.73
N TYR A 23 -0.91 -10.68 16.33
CA TYR A 23 -0.10 -10.77 15.13
C TYR A 23 1.36 -10.91 15.57
N SER A 24 1.99 -12.04 15.28
CA SER A 24 3.37 -12.33 15.74
C SER A 24 3.55 -12.07 17.24
N GLN A 25 2.63 -12.59 18.07
CA GLN A 25 2.60 -12.41 19.54
C GLN A 25 2.33 -10.98 20.03
N LYS A 26 2.04 -10.01 19.15
CA LYS A 26 1.64 -8.65 19.54
C LYS A 26 0.12 -8.52 19.46
N PRO A 27 -0.55 -8.05 20.53
CA PRO A 27 -1.99 -7.91 20.52
C PRO A 27 -2.42 -6.83 19.52
N PHE A 28 -3.54 -7.07 18.83
CA PHE A 28 -4.19 -6.08 17.98
C PHE A 28 -5.70 -6.12 18.19
N PHE A 29 -6.35 -4.99 17.92
CA PHE A 29 -7.78 -4.80 18.07
C PHE A 29 -8.36 -4.29 16.77
N ILE A 30 -9.44 -4.91 16.28
CA ILE A 30 -10.17 -4.49 15.09
C ILE A 30 -11.60 -4.15 15.49
N THR A 31 -12.15 -3.08 14.93
CA THR A 31 -13.58 -2.81 14.92
C THR A 31 -14.09 -2.65 13.50
N TRP A 32 -15.36 -2.98 13.25
CA TRP A 32 -16.02 -2.71 11.97
C TRP A 32 -17.47 -2.31 12.17
N GLN A 33 -17.96 -1.46 11.28
CA GLN A 33 -19.34 -1.03 11.22
C GLN A 33 -19.78 -0.83 9.77
N TRP A 34 -20.78 -1.59 9.36
CA TRP A 34 -21.44 -1.48 8.07
C TRP A 34 -22.65 -0.54 8.16
N ARG A 35 -22.83 0.29 7.13
CA ARG A 35 -24.01 1.15 6.97
C ARG A 35 -24.93 0.55 5.92
N ALA A 36 -25.51 -0.62 6.24
CA ALA A 36 -26.33 -1.38 5.29
C ALA A 36 -27.59 -0.62 4.82
N ALA A 37 -28.13 0.31 5.64
CA ALA A 37 -29.26 1.15 5.24
C ALA A 37 -28.95 2.06 4.03
N GLU A 38 -27.68 2.36 3.77
CA GLU A 38 -27.28 3.13 2.58
C GLU A 38 -27.50 2.36 1.28
N VAL A 39 -27.71 1.02 1.33
CA VAL A 39 -27.99 0.20 0.14
C VAL A 39 -29.27 0.64 -0.55
N LEU A 40 -30.23 1.21 0.19
CA LEU A 40 -31.44 1.83 -0.37
C LEU A 40 -31.12 3.03 -1.29
N ARG A 41 -29.93 3.62 -1.16
CA ARG A 41 -29.38 4.68 -2.01
C ARG A 41 -28.34 4.14 -3.00
N LEU A 42 -28.36 2.83 -3.25
CA LEU A 42 -27.40 2.11 -4.11
C LEU A 42 -25.95 2.29 -3.65
N ARG A 43 -25.71 2.40 -2.34
CA ARG A 43 -24.39 2.58 -1.76
C ARG A 43 -24.19 1.63 -0.58
N LEU A 44 -23.13 0.85 -0.58
CA LEU A 44 -22.71 0.05 0.56
C LEU A 44 -21.47 0.70 1.17
N SER A 45 -21.53 1.09 2.43
CA SER A 45 -20.40 1.70 3.14
C SER A 45 -20.03 0.91 4.39
N ALA A 46 -18.75 0.88 4.70
CA ALA A 46 -18.20 0.25 5.89
C ALA A 46 -17.07 1.10 6.46
N ASN A 47 -17.05 1.22 7.78
CA ASN A 47 -15.92 1.74 8.52
C ASN A 47 -15.23 0.59 9.23
N ALA A 48 -13.91 0.58 9.25
CA ALA A 48 -13.13 -0.34 10.05
C ALA A 48 -11.97 0.42 10.70
N SER A 49 -11.55 -0.04 11.87
CA SER A 49 -10.31 0.44 12.48
C SER A 49 -9.50 -0.74 12.97
N VAL A 50 -8.19 -0.61 12.93
CA VAL A 50 -7.24 -1.53 13.55
C VAL A 50 -6.26 -0.73 14.40
N ALA A 51 -5.95 -1.25 15.58
CA ALA A 51 -4.99 -0.69 16.51
C ALA A 51 -4.05 -1.77 17.05
N GLY A 52 -2.77 -1.44 17.24
CA GLY A 52 -1.78 -2.32 17.86
C GLY A 52 -0.40 -2.23 17.19
N PRO A 53 0.15 -3.32 16.61
CA PRO A 53 1.44 -3.28 15.91
C PRO A 53 1.36 -2.53 14.57
N PHE A 54 0.15 -2.38 14.04
CA PHE A 54 -0.20 -1.51 12.92
C PHE A 54 -1.49 -0.80 13.27
N ASP A 55 -1.62 0.44 12.81
CA ASP A 55 -2.79 1.28 13.05
C ASP A 55 -3.35 1.73 11.70
N ALA A 56 -4.68 1.73 11.56
CA ALA A 56 -5.36 2.34 10.42
C ALA A 56 -6.84 2.53 10.74
N VAL A 57 -7.42 3.61 10.23
CA VAL A 57 -8.87 3.77 10.13
C VAL A 57 -9.23 3.78 8.65
N LEU A 58 -10.17 2.95 8.27
CA LEU A 58 -10.66 2.79 6.90
C LEU A 58 -12.13 3.18 6.84
N ALA A 59 -12.48 4.09 5.94
CA ALA A 59 -13.84 4.26 5.46
C ALA A 59 -13.90 3.83 3.99
N ALA A 60 -14.65 2.77 3.71
CA ALA A 60 -14.82 2.24 2.37
C ALA A 60 -16.28 2.39 1.92
N SER A 61 -16.49 2.69 0.64
CA SER A 61 -17.83 2.64 0.05
C SER A 61 -17.82 2.11 -1.37
N LYS A 62 -18.91 1.46 -1.75
CA LYS A 62 -19.12 0.86 -3.07
C LYS A 62 -20.51 1.23 -3.59
N SER A 63 -20.59 1.60 -4.85
CA SER A 63 -21.82 1.93 -5.58
C SER A 63 -21.75 1.35 -7.01
N PRO A 64 -22.82 1.42 -7.81
CA PRO A 64 -22.77 1.06 -9.23
C PRO A 64 -21.76 1.86 -10.05
N LEU A 65 -21.41 3.08 -9.61
CA LEU A 65 -20.46 3.95 -10.29
C LEU A 65 -19.00 3.63 -9.97
N GLY A 66 -18.73 2.86 -8.90
CA GLY A 66 -17.37 2.59 -8.46
C GLY A 66 -17.25 2.38 -6.96
N TRP A 67 -16.02 2.40 -6.47
CA TRP A 67 -15.69 2.31 -5.06
C TRP A 67 -14.69 3.39 -4.65
N GLN A 68 -14.69 3.71 -3.37
CA GLN A 68 -13.77 4.66 -2.75
C GLN A 68 -13.30 4.10 -1.40
N MET A 69 -12.05 4.34 -1.08
CA MET A 69 -11.45 4.08 0.23
C MET A 69 -10.75 5.34 0.73
N ASP A 70 -10.99 5.67 1.98
CA ASP A 70 -10.27 6.68 2.75
C ASP A 70 -9.57 5.96 3.91
N LEU A 71 -8.24 5.96 3.88
CA LEU A 71 -7.41 5.48 4.99
C LEU A 71 -6.82 6.67 5.74
N THR A 72 -7.06 6.73 7.04
CA THR A 72 -6.44 7.71 7.93
C THR A 72 -5.60 7.04 9.02
N ASP A 73 -4.63 7.79 9.53
CA ASP A 73 -3.73 7.37 10.61
C ASP A 73 -3.01 6.04 10.34
N LEU A 74 -2.73 5.74 9.07
CA LEU A 74 -2.06 4.52 8.66
C LEU A 74 -0.63 4.48 9.24
N ARG A 75 -0.31 3.41 9.95
CA ARG A 75 1.02 3.06 10.44
C ARG A 75 1.27 1.58 10.18
N LEU A 76 2.16 1.32 9.23
CA LEU A 76 2.63 -0.02 8.90
C LEU A 76 4.04 -0.20 9.47
N PRO A 77 4.28 -1.21 10.32
CA PRO A 77 5.61 -1.50 10.83
C PRO A 77 6.50 -2.04 9.72
N ALA A 78 7.82 -1.88 9.89
CA ALA A 78 8.78 -2.57 9.06
C ALA A 78 8.70 -4.08 9.30
N GLY A 79 8.88 -4.88 8.24
CA GLY A 79 8.87 -6.33 8.39
C GLY A 79 8.50 -7.05 7.10
N GLN A 80 8.23 -8.35 7.23
CA GLN A 80 7.78 -9.17 6.12
C GLN A 80 6.39 -8.72 5.66
N SER A 81 6.21 -8.57 4.35
CA SER A 81 4.90 -8.26 3.78
C SER A 81 4.21 -9.56 3.36
N VAL A 82 3.05 -9.84 3.96
CA VAL A 82 2.19 -10.93 3.50
C VAL A 82 1.48 -10.59 2.18
N PHE A 83 1.35 -9.30 1.87
CA PHE A 83 0.64 -8.81 0.68
C PHE A 83 1.48 -8.87 -0.58
N LEU A 84 2.79 -8.68 -0.48
CA LEU A 84 3.71 -8.67 -1.64
C LEU A 84 4.32 -10.05 -1.93
N GLY A 85 3.87 -11.08 -1.21
CA GLY A 85 4.29 -12.46 -1.40
C GLY A 85 5.48 -12.89 -0.53
N PRO A 86 5.81 -14.20 -0.57
CA PRO A 86 6.81 -14.80 0.31
C PRO A 86 8.19 -14.16 0.15
N GLY A 87 8.87 -13.97 1.29
CA GLY A 87 10.23 -13.43 1.31
C GLY A 87 10.33 -11.94 1.02
N THR A 88 9.23 -11.23 0.79
CA THR A 88 9.25 -9.76 0.67
C THR A 88 9.31 -9.09 2.03
N ALA A 89 10.00 -7.96 2.10
CA ALA A 89 10.09 -7.12 3.29
C ALA A 89 9.96 -5.65 2.88
N ILE A 90 9.25 -4.89 3.70
CA ILE A 90 9.04 -3.46 3.48
C ILE A 90 9.52 -2.67 4.70
N PRO A 91 10.03 -1.44 4.50
CA PRO A 91 10.30 -0.53 5.60
C PRO A 91 8.99 -0.07 6.24
N ALA A 92 9.09 0.59 7.39
CA ALA A 92 7.91 1.16 8.04
C ALA A 92 7.34 2.30 7.19
N TRP A 93 6.02 2.30 7.01
CA TRP A 93 5.30 3.33 6.27
C TRP A 93 4.25 3.98 7.15
N LYS A 94 4.02 5.28 6.95
CA LYS A 94 2.92 5.99 7.58
C LYS A 94 2.20 6.89 6.59
N SER A 95 0.91 7.08 6.77
CA SER A 95 0.14 8.08 6.05
C SER A 95 -0.86 8.75 6.99
N PRO A 96 -0.93 10.09 7.03
CA PRO A 96 -1.99 10.75 7.79
C PRO A 96 -3.36 10.56 7.13
N SER A 97 -3.40 10.59 5.79
CA SER A 97 -4.60 10.37 4.99
C SER A 97 -4.20 9.89 3.59
N LEU A 98 -4.93 8.90 3.08
CA LEU A 98 -4.84 8.35 1.74
C LEU A 98 -6.26 8.09 1.23
N VAL A 99 -6.69 8.84 0.23
CA VAL A 99 -7.98 8.65 -0.43
C VAL A 99 -7.76 8.14 -1.85
N ILE A 100 -8.37 7.00 -2.16
CA ILE A 100 -8.33 6.42 -3.50
C ILE A 100 -9.75 6.04 -3.94
N ALA A 101 -10.07 6.30 -5.21
CA ALA A 101 -11.35 5.92 -5.79
C ALA A 101 -11.16 5.37 -7.19
N ARG A 102 -12.04 4.44 -7.55
CA ARG A 102 -12.02 3.75 -8.83
C ARG A 102 -13.43 3.54 -9.33
N SER A 103 -13.67 3.90 -10.59
CA SER A 103 -14.95 3.71 -11.25
C SER A 103 -15.19 2.24 -11.65
N SER A 104 -16.45 1.91 -11.94
CA SER A 104 -16.86 0.56 -12.31
C SER A 104 -16.36 0.10 -13.69
N ASP A 105 -16.01 1.03 -14.58
CA ASP A 105 -15.33 0.78 -15.85
C ASP A 105 -13.81 0.58 -15.70
N GLY A 106 -13.30 0.64 -14.47
CA GLY A 106 -11.92 0.29 -14.12
C GLY A 106 -10.97 1.47 -14.00
N TYR A 107 -11.34 2.69 -14.40
CA TYR A 107 -10.47 3.86 -14.29
C TYR A 107 -10.33 4.33 -12.84
N TRP A 108 -9.14 4.85 -12.50
CA TRP A 108 -8.91 5.53 -11.23
C TRP A 108 -9.40 6.96 -11.32
N THR A 109 -10.18 7.40 -10.33
CA THR A 109 -10.91 8.66 -10.34
C THR A 109 -10.52 9.60 -9.20
N GLN A 110 -9.97 9.07 -8.10
CA GLN A 110 -9.35 9.87 -7.05
C GLN A 110 -8.06 9.24 -6.55
N ALA A 111 -7.06 10.07 -6.25
CA ALA A 111 -5.81 9.69 -5.61
C ALA A 111 -5.27 10.90 -4.85
N GLU A 112 -5.37 10.86 -3.52
CA GLU A 112 -4.92 11.94 -2.65
C GLU A 112 -4.16 11.36 -1.47
N GLY A 113 -3.10 12.06 -1.05
CA GLY A 113 -2.29 11.66 0.09
C GLY A 113 -0.93 11.08 -0.30
N SER A 114 -0.15 10.76 0.72
CA SER A 114 1.21 10.25 0.57
C SER A 114 1.55 9.24 1.64
N LEU A 115 2.41 8.29 1.29
CA LEU A 115 3.03 7.36 2.22
C LEU A 115 4.45 7.84 2.50
N LEU A 116 4.82 7.87 3.78
CA LEU A 116 6.11 8.35 4.26
C LEU A 116 6.86 7.20 4.93
N THR A 117 8.14 7.06 4.61
CA THR A 117 9.03 6.13 5.30
C THR A 117 10.28 6.85 5.80
N ALA A 118 10.76 6.45 6.96
CA ALA A 118 12.08 6.87 7.45
C ALA A 118 13.23 6.18 6.69
N GLY A 119 12.92 5.22 5.83
CA GLY A 119 13.88 4.34 5.17
C GLY A 119 13.98 2.98 5.85
N GLY A 120 14.86 2.13 5.33
CA GLY A 120 15.11 0.78 5.80
C GLY A 120 15.07 -0.25 4.67
N MET A 121 15.17 -1.52 5.05
CA MET A 121 15.23 -2.62 4.09
C MET A 121 13.94 -2.75 3.29
N LEU A 122 14.07 -2.68 1.97
CA LEU A 122 13.07 -3.05 0.98
C LEU A 122 13.57 -4.29 0.25
N ARG A 123 12.85 -5.40 0.40
CA ARG A 123 13.10 -6.65 -0.31
C ARG A 123 11.89 -6.97 -1.16
N LEU A 124 12.05 -6.89 -2.47
CA LEU A 124 11.00 -7.20 -3.44
C LEU A 124 11.44 -8.37 -4.32
N ASN A 125 10.50 -9.24 -4.68
CA ASN A 125 10.74 -10.21 -5.74
C ASN A 125 10.16 -9.63 -7.03
N LEU A 126 11.01 -9.33 -8.00
CA LEU A 126 10.61 -8.79 -9.29
C LEU A 126 10.94 -9.84 -10.36
N GLN A 127 9.92 -10.46 -10.94
CA GLN A 127 10.06 -11.51 -11.96
C GLN A 127 11.06 -12.64 -11.57
N GLY A 128 11.04 -13.08 -10.31
CA GLY A 128 11.91 -14.14 -9.82
C GLY A 128 13.30 -13.68 -9.35
N GLN A 129 13.62 -12.39 -9.49
CA GLN A 129 14.85 -11.82 -8.93
C GLN A 129 14.57 -11.02 -7.66
N VAL A 130 15.16 -11.48 -6.56
CA VAL A 130 15.07 -10.78 -5.28
C VAL A 130 15.95 -9.54 -5.31
N GLN A 131 15.32 -8.38 -5.15
CA GLN A 131 15.96 -7.09 -5.03
C GLN A 131 15.98 -6.68 -3.56
N GLU A 132 17.15 -6.71 -2.92
CA GLU A 132 17.37 -6.16 -1.58
C GLU A 132 17.97 -4.76 -1.69
N ILE A 133 17.25 -3.76 -1.19
CA ILE A 133 17.60 -2.35 -1.32
C ILE A 133 17.42 -1.71 0.05
N ASN A 134 18.45 -1.00 0.54
CA ASN A 134 18.26 -0.16 1.71
C ASN A 134 17.70 1.19 1.24
N LEU A 135 16.39 1.37 1.40
CA LEU A 135 15.71 2.56 0.97
C LEU A 135 16.06 3.73 1.90
N PRO A 136 16.42 4.92 1.39
CA PRO A 136 16.53 6.09 2.22
C PRO A 136 15.15 6.54 2.70
N SER A 137 15.16 7.52 3.59
CA SER A 137 14.00 8.34 3.90
C SER A 137 13.27 8.79 2.62
N SER A 138 12.04 8.32 2.43
CA SER A 138 11.33 8.43 1.15
C SER A 138 9.84 8.75 1.32
N THR A 139 9.24 9.26 0.25
CA THR A 139 7.82 9.54 0.11
C THR A 139 7.29 8.87 -1.15
N LEU A 140 6.13 8.23 -1.05
CA LEU A 140 5.37 7.71 -2.18
C LEU A 140 4.09 8.53 -2.31
N ASN A 141 4.02 9.35 -3.36
CA ASN A 141 2.88 10.22 -3.65
C ASN A 141 1.99 9.57 -4.69
N TRP A 142 0.69 9.54 -4.43
CA TRP A 142 -0.29 8.99 -5.36
C TRP A 142 -0.95 10.09 -6.17
N THR A 143 -1.05 9.87 -7.47
CA THR A 143 -1.68 10.79 -8.44
C THR A 143 -2.43 9.99 -9.48
N ILE A 144 -3.31 10.65 -10.23
CA ILE A 144 -3.96 10.03 -11.39
C ILE A 144 -3.32 10.56 -12.66
N LYS A 145 -2.98 9.63 -13.55
CA LYS A 145 -2.49 9.94 -14.88
C LYS A 145 -3.13 8.99 -15.89
N ASP A 146 -3.81 9.56 -16.88
CA ASP A 146 -4.47 8.82 -17.97
C ASP A 146 -5.40 7.71 -17.44
N GLY A 147 -6.13 8.01 -16.35
CA GLY A 147 -7.05 7.06 -15.70
C GLY A 147 -6.38 5.92 -14.93
N ASN A 148 -5.06 5.98 -14.73
CA ASN A 148 -4.30 5.04 -13.91
C ASN A 148 -3.87 5.70 -12.59
N LEU A 149 -3.74 4.90 -11.55
CA LEU A 149 -3.21 5.34 -10.25
C LEU A 149 -1.68 5.21 -10.28
N VAL A 150 -1.00 6.34 -10.23
CA VAL A 150 0.46 6.43 -10.34
C VAL A 150 1.05 6.88 -9.02
N GLY A 151 1.83 6.00 -8.40
CA GLY A 151 2.66 6.23 -7.23
C GLY A 151 4.07 6.64 -7.62
N ASP A 152 4.48 7.86 -7.31
CA ASP A 152 5.86 8.33 -7.48
C ASP A 152 6.65 8.17 -6.18
N LEU A 153 7.62 7.25 -6.17
CA LEU A 153 8.52 7.03 -5.05
C LEU A 153 9.74 7.95 -5.20
N ARG A 154 9.91 8.83 -4.22
CA ARG A 154 11.01 9.80 -4.18
C ARG A 154 11.74 9.76 -2.85
N GLN A 155 13.05 9.97 -2.89
CA GLN A 155 13.83 10.27 -1.70
C GLN A 155 13.43 11.64 -1.17
N ARG A 156 13.19 11.75 0.15
CA ARG A 156 12.79 13.01 0.79
C ARG A 156 13.91 14.04 0.75
N GLU A 157 15.13 13.59 1.00
CA GLU A 157 16.31 14.43 0.85
C GLU A 157 16.61 14.64 -0.64
N GLY A 158 16.69 15.90 -1.07
CA GLY A 158 16.94 16.26 -2.47
C GLY A 158 15.79 15.99 -3.44
N ASN A 159 14.64 15.49 -2.97
CA ASN A 159 13.44 15.22 -3.77
C ASN A 159 13.72 14.39 -5.04
N MET A 160 14.55 13.36 -4.92
CA MET A 160 15.03 12.58 -6.06
C MET A 160 14.11 11.41 -6.39
N ALA A 161 13.72 11.26 -7.66
CA ALA A 161 12.88 10.14 -8.09
C ALA A 161 13.65 8.81 -8.03
N LEU A 162 12.99 7.76 -7.52
CA LEU A 162 13.56 6.42 -7.32
C LEU A 162 12.83 5.37 -8.16
N ALA A 163 11.50 5.36 -8.11
CA ALA A 163 10.68 4.44 -8.89
C ALA A 163 9.28 5.01 -9.10
N THR A 164 8.58 4.48 -10.09
CA THR A 164 7.18 4.77 -10.34
C THR A 164 6.40 3.47 -10.34
N LEU A 165 5.30 3.43 -9.58
CA LEU A 165 4.37 2.33 -9.49
C LEU A 165 3.06 2.74 -10.17
N THR A 166 2.64 2.03 -11.20
CA THR A 166 1.38 2.31 -11.89
C THR A 166 0.42 1.15 -11.70
N LEU A 167 -0.73 1.43 -11.11
CA LEU A 167 -1.88 0.54 -11.07
C LEU A 167 -2.79 0.93 -12.22
N THR A 168 -2.80 0.12 -13.27
CA THR A 168 -3.52 0.43 -14.50
C THR A 168 -5.01 0.14 -14.37
N HIS A 169 -5.81 0.81 -15.21
CA HIS A 169 -7.25 0.60 -15.25
C HIS A 169 -7.64 -0.85 -15.64
N ASP A 170 -6.77 -1.56 -16.36
CA ASP A 170 -6.94 -2.97 -16.78
C ASP A 170 -6.43 -4.00 -15.74
N ASN A 171 -6.31 -3.60 -14.46
CA ASN A 171 -5.88 -4.48 -13.35
C ASN A 171 -4.46 -5.04 -13.48
N ARG A 172 -3.50 -4.20 -13.90
CA ARG A 172 -2.09 -4.56 -13.88
C ARG A 172 -1.32 -3.64 -12.96
N ILE A 173 -0.25 -4.17 -12.40
CA ILE A 173 0.76 -3.42 -11.65
C ILE A 173 2.00 -3.30 -12.52
N GLN A 174 2.45 -2.07 -12.74
CA GLN A 174 3.65 -1.77 -13.49
C GLN A 174 4.65 -1.04 -12.59
N TRP A 175 5.84 -1.60 -12.47
CA TRP A 175 6.96 -1.00 -11.76
C TRP A 175 7.96 -0.46 -12.77
N GLN A 176 8.29 0.81 -12.66
CA GLN A 176 9.38 1.44 -13.40
C GLN A 176 10.46 1.85 -12.40
N ILE A 177 11.56 1.12 -12.39
CA ILE A 177 12.68 1.35 -11.46
C ILE A 177 13.75 2.16 -12.17
N ARG A 178 14.19 3.25 -11.51
CA ARG A 178 15.27 4.09 -12.00
C ARG A 178 16.63 3.57 -11.54
N ASP A 179 17.65 3.88 -12.32
CA ASP A 179 19.04 3.50 -12.05
C ASP A 179 19.49 3.96 -10.65
N ARG A 180 19.05 5.16 -10.22
CA ARG A 180 19.29 5.70 -8.88
C ARG A 180 18.88 4.76 -7.75
N LEU A 181 17.72 4.09 -7.86
CA LEU A 181 17.25 3.15 -6.84
C LEU A 181 18.16 1.91 -6.76
N LEU A 182 18.64 1.43 -7.91
CA LEU A 182 19.56 0.28 -7.95
C LEU A 182 20.95 0.62 -7.40
N ARG A 183 21.44 1.85 -7.58
CA ARG A 183 22.72 2.33 -7.00
C ARG A 183 22.76 2.34 -5.47
N LEU A 184 21.60 2.24 -4.82
CA LEU A 184 21.55 2.07 -3.37
C LEU A 184 22.00 0.67 -2.93
N LYS A 185 22.23 -0.25 -3.88
CA LYS A 185 22.82 -1.56 -3.61
C LYS A 185 24.35 -1.46 -3.66
N PRO A 186 25.07 -1.98 -2.66
CA PRO A 186 26.53 -1.94 -2.63
C PRO A 186 27.21 -2.59 -3.83
N THR A 187 26.57 -3.61 -4.43
CA THR A 187 27.13 -4.40 -5.53
C THR A 187 26.75 -3.88 -6.91
N TYR A 188 25.92 -2.84 -7.00
CA TYR A 188 25.45 -2.30 -8.26
C TYR A 188 26.29 -1.08 -8.68
N SER A 189 26.90 -1.17 -9.85
CA SER A 189 27.61 -0.06 -10.49
C SER A 189 27.05 0.14 -11.90
N SER A 190 26.83 1.40 -12.28
CA SER A 190 26.26 1.78 -13.57
C SER A 190 26.83 3.12 -14.02
N THR A 191 27.07 3.25 -15.32
CA THR A 191 27.49 4.50 -15.98
C THR A 191 26.29 5.28 -16.54
N ASN A 192 25.07 4.77 -16.41
CA ASN A 192 23.86 5.40 -16.94
C ASN A 192 23.54 6.72 -16.22
N SER A 193 22.60 7.49 -16.78
CA SER A 193 22.00 8.59 -16.03
C SER A 193 21.22 8.04 -14.82
N PRO A 194 21.35 8.60 -13.61
CA PRO A 194 20.59 8.15 -12.44
C PRO A 194 19.08 8.18 -12.61
N ASP A 195 18.57 9.06 -13.49
CA ASP A 195 17.13 9.22 -13.72
C ASP A 195 16.58 8.25 -14.79
N LEU A 196 17.46 7.50 -15.47
CA LEU A 196 17.08 6.50 -16.48
C LEU A 196 16.26 5.38 -15.86
N ILE A 197 15.15 5.02 -16.50
CA ILE A 197 14.38 3.81 -16.16
C ILE A 197 15.14 2.60 -16.72
N VAL A 198 15.58 1.71 -15.84
CA VAL A 198 16.44 0.56 -16.19
C VAL A 198 15.73 -0.78 -16.05
N LEU A 199 14.63 -0.82 -15.30
CA LEU A 199 13.80 -2.02 -15.18
C LEU A 199 12.33 -1.61 -15.24
N THR A 200 11.59 -2.25 -16.14
CA THR A 200 10.12 -2.17 -16.18
C THR A 200 9.56 -3.57 -15.99
N VAL A 201 8.72 -3.74 -14.97
CA VAL A 201 8.04 -5.01 -14.67
C VAL A 201 6.54 -4.76 -14.75
N ALA A 202 5.82 -5.62 -15.44
CA ALA A 202 4.36 -5.59 -15.50
C ALA A 202 3.80 -6.94 -15.09
N GLU A 203 2.91 -6.95 -14.11
CA GLU A 203 2.28 -8.14 -13.54
C GLU A 203 0.77 -7.92 -13.40
N PRO A 204 -0.07 -8.97 -13.48
CA PRO A 204 -1.49 -8.86 -13.11
C PRO A 204 -1.62 -8.60 -11.61
N LEU A 205 -2.65 -7.83 -11.21
CA LEU A 205 -3.01 -7.59 -9.80
C LEU A 205 -3.73 -8.79 -9.16
#